data_AF-A0A2M9XLN9-F1
#
_entry.id   AF-A0A2M9XLN9-F1
#
_cell.length_a   1.000
_cell.length_b   1.000
_cell.length_c   1.000
_cell.angle_alpha   90.00
_cell.angle_beta   90.00
_cell.angle_gamma   90.00
#
_symmetry.space_group_name_H-M   'P 1'
#
loop_
_entity.id
_entity.type
_entity.pdbx_description
1 polymer ?
#
loop_
_entity_poly.entity_id
_entity_poly.type
_entity_poly.pdbx_seq_one_letter_code
_entity_poly.pdbx_strand_id
1 'polypeptide(L)'
;MQDKPTSTDLLEAIQDFLMKEVLPQFKDKDLLSYKTLVSWNMLGVVSREIRSGEELLDKELTRLVRLLKKNSSLPSTLNEKKNLAHGWNVELRDKIRKEKLSIEDVETWNHVKETVREKVEVTNPRFTTES
;
A
#
# COMPACT_ATOMS: atom_id res chain seq x y z
N MET A 1 -16.23 24.10 -7.96
CA MET A 1 -15.85 22.66 -8.03
C MET A 1 -15.10 22.50 -9.33
N GLN A 2 -13.84 22.08 -9.29
CA GLN A 2 -13.04 21.96 -10.51
C GLN A 2 -13.31 20.57 -11.10
N ASP A 3 -13.99 20.51 -12.24
CA ASP A 3 -14.38 19.30 -12.99
C ASP A 3 -13.17 18.59 -13.64
N LYS A 4 -12.09 18.37 -12.89
CA LYS A 4 -10.91 17.69 -13.39
C LYS A 4 -10.93 16.22 -12.94
N PRO A 5 -10.62 15.27 -13.85
CA PRO A 5 -10.46 13.88 -13.47
C PRO A 5 -9.35 13.75 -12.42
N THR A 6 -9.57 12.88 -11.44
CA THR A 6 -8.59 12.54 -10.42
C THR A 6 -7.45 11.73 -11.02
N SER A 7 -6.32 11.60 -10.30
CA SER A 7 -5.23 10.72 -10.74
C SER A 7 -5.69 9.27 -10.91
N THR A 8 -6.61 8.79 -10.08
CA THR A 8 -7.19 7.45 -10.21
C THR A 8 -8.06 7.32 -11.46
N ASP A 9 -8.87 8.33 -11.79
CA ASP A 9 -9.69 8.31 -13.01
C ASP A 9 -8.80 8.26 -14.27
N LEU A 10 -7.70 9.00 -14.26
CA LEU A 10 -6.73 9.01 -15.36
C LEU A 10 -6.03 7.64 -15.51
N LEU A 11 -5.63 7.02 -14.41
CA LEU A 11 -5.00 5.70 -14.43
C LEU A 11 -5.98 4.62 -14.92
N GLU A 12 -7.25 4.68 -14.49
CA GLU A 12 -8.31 3.77 -14.94
C GLU A 12 -8.58 3.92 -16.45
N ALA A 13 -8.63 5.15 -16.97
CA ALA A 13 -8.77 5.40 -18.40
C ALA A 13 -7.61 4.81 -19.23
N ILE A 14 -6.36 4.94 -18.74
CA ILE A 14 -5.19 4.34 -19.39
C ILE A 14 -5.26 2.81 -19.34
N GLN A 15 -5.67 2.23 -18.20
CA GLN A 15 -5.86 0.79 -18.08
C GLN A 15 -6.89 0.27 -19.09
N ASP A 16 -8.01 0.98 -19.24
CA ASP A 16 -9.03 0.65 -20.22
C ASP A 16 -8.52 0.70 -21.66
N PHE A 17 -7.77 1.75 -22.02
CA PHE A 17 -7.12 1.87 -23.32
C PHE A 17 -6.16 0.70 -23.59
N LEU A 18 -5.31 0.35 -22.61
CA LEU A 18 -4.37 -0.75 -22.74
C LEU A 18 -5.08 -2.09 -23.02
N MET A 19 -6.21 -2.35 -22.39
CA MET A 19 -6.93 -3.61 -22.53
C MET A 19 -7.83 -3.66 -23.76
N LYS A 20 -8.54 -2.57 -24.06
CA LYS A 20 -9.55 -2.51 -25.11
C LYS A 20 -8.96 -2.21 -26.48
N GLU A 21 -7.89 -1.42 -26.53
CA GLU A 21 -7.34 -0.93 -27.80
C GLU A 21 -5.93 -1.46 -28.08
N VAL A 22 -5.05 -1.51 -27.08
CA VAL A 22 -3.64 -1.89 -27.29
C VAL A 22 -3.43 -3.40 -27.32
N LEU A 23 -3.87 -4.13 -26.28
CA LEU A 23 -3.66 -5.57 -26.16
C LEU A 23 -4.17 -6.36 -27.40
N PRO A 24 -5.33 -6.04 -28.00
CA PRO A 24 -5.80 -6.74 -29.21
C PRO A 24 -4.87 -6.62 -30.42
N GLN A 25 -3.99 -5.61 -30.47
CA GLN A 25 -3.01 -5.42 -31.56
C GLN A 25 -1.80 -6.35 -31.45
N PHE A 26 -1.62 -7.02 -30.31
CA PHE A 26 -0.45 -7.86 -30.00
C PHE A 26 -0.79 -9.34 -29.83
N LYS A 27 -1.96 -9.80 -30.31
CA LYS A 27 -2.43 -11.19 -30.13
C LYS A 27 -1.40 -12.26 -30.53
N ASP A 28 -0.60 -12.00 -31.58
CA ASP A 28 0.42 -12.93 -32.07
C ASP A 28 1.84 -12.60 -31.56
N LYS A 29 1.97 -11.68 -30.60
CA LYS A 29 3.25 -11.18 -30.06
C LYS A 29 3.28 -11.35 -28.55
N ASP A 30 3.53 -12.59 -28.10
CA ASP A 30 3.49 -13.00 -26.69
C ASP A 30 4.22 -12.03 -25.75
N LEU A 31 5.46 -11.64 -26.09
CA LEU A 31 6.26 -10.74 -25.25
C LEU A 31 5.61 -9.35 -25.10
N LEU A 32 5.00 -8.80 -26.15
CA LEU A 32 4.33 -7.50 -26.10
C LEU A 32 2.99 -7.61 -25.36
N SER A 33 2.23 -8.67 -25.60
CA SER A 33 1.00 -8.96 -24.84
C SER A 33 1.27 -9.07 -23.34
N TYR A 34 2.32 -9.80 -22.97
CA TYR A 34 2.76 -9.91 -21.58
C TYR A 34 3.13 -8.54 -20.99
N LYS A 35 3.95 -7.73 -21.67
CA LYS A 35 4.32 -6.39 -21.20
C LYS A 35 3.11 -5.47 -21.02
N THR A 36 2.11 -5.54 -21.91
CA THR A 36 0.87 -4.77 -21.78
C THR A 36 0.09 -5.17 -20.53
N LEU A 37 -0.04 -6.47 -20.26
CA LEU A 37 -0.72 -6.98 -19.06
C LEU A 37 0.01 -6.57 -17.77
N VAL A 38 1.35 -6.61 -17.77
CA VAL A 38 2.16 -6.15 -16.64
C VAL A 38 1.95 -4.66 -16.40
N SER A 39 2.04 -3.83 -17.44
CA SER A 39 1.78 -2.39 -17.34
C SER A 39 0.37 -2.10 -16.82
N TRP A 40 -0.64 -2.78 -17.34
CA TRP A 40 -2.02 -2.67 -16.86
C TRP A 40 -2.13 -3.02 -15.37
N ASN A 41 -1.47 -4.09 -14.93
CA ASN A 41 -1.47 -4.50 -13.52
C ASN A 41 -0.79 -3.46 -12.62
N MET A 42 0.37 -2.94 -13.04
CA MET A 42 1.13 -1.92 -12.30
C MET A 42 0.31 -0.64 -12.11
N LEU A 43 -0.40 -0.18 -13.14
CA LEU A 43 -1.32 0.96 -13.03
C LEU A 43 -2.40 0.70 -11.97
N GLY A 44 -2.96 -0.51 -11.95
CA GLY A 44 -3.95 -0.90 -10.95
C GLY A 44 -3.40 -0.92 -9.52
N VAL A 45 -2.13 -1.30 -9.33
CA VAL A 45 -1.44 -1.21 -8.03
C VAL A 45 -1.34 0.24 -7.60
N VAL A 46 -0.87 1.13 -8.48
CA VAL A 46 -0.75 2.57 -8.18
C VAL A 46 -2.10 3.19 -7.84
N SER A 47 -3.17 2.85 -8.58
CA SER A 47 -4.52 3.34 -8.29
C SER A 47 -5.00 2.92 -6.88
N ARG A 48 -4.73 1.68 -6.46
CA ARG A 48 -5.06 1.22 -5.11
C ARG A 48 -4.22 1.90 -4.04
N GLU A 49 -2.94 2.13 -4.30
CA GLU A 49 -2.06 2.86 -3.38
C GLU A 49 -2.55 4.29 -3.16
N ILE A 50 -2.98 4.99 -4.23
CA ILE A 50 -3.54 6.34 -4.11
C ILE A 50 -4.84 6.32 -3.31
N ARG A 51 -5.72 5.34 -3.56
CA ARG A 51 -7.06 5.28 -2.95
C ARG A 51 -7.02 4.93 -1.47
N SER A 52 -6.14 4.01 -1.07
CA SER A 52 -6.14 3.42 0.27
C SER A 52 -4.89 3.74 1.09
N GLY A 53 -3.81 4.22 0.46
CA GLY A 53 -2.50 4.35 1.09
C GLY A 53 -2.48 5.29 2.29
N GLU A 54 -3.19 6.41 2.23
CA GLU A 54 -3.26 7.34 3.37
C GLU A 54 -4.06 6.75 4.55
N GLU A 55 -5.20 6.10 4.27
CA GLU A 55 -6.00 5.44 5.31
C GLU A 55 -5.23 4.30 6.00
N LEU A 56 -4.52 3.48 5.22
CA LEU A 56 -3.68 2.40 5.75
C LEU A 56 -2.52 2.96 6.59
N LEU A 57 -1.92 4.05 6.15
CA LEU A 57 -0.86 4.73 6.90
C LEU A 57 -1.38 5.30 8.23
N ASP A 58 -2.59 5.87 8.26
CA ASP A 58 -3.22 6.36 9.48
C ASP A 58 -3.51 5.22 10.48
N LYS A 59 -3.95 4.05 9.98
CA LYS A 59 -4.12 2.84 10.79
C LYS A 59 -2.79 2.35 11.35
N GLU A 60 -1.74 2.30 10.52
CA GLU A 60 -0.39 1.92 10.94
C GLU A 60 0.15 2.85 12.05
N LEU A 61 0.05 4.16 11.85
CA LEU A 61 0.46 5.17 12.83
C LEU A 61 -0.32 5.03 14.15
N THR A 62 -1.62 4.79 14.09
CA THR A 62 -2.45 4.58 15.28
C THR A 62 -1.98 3.36 16.08
N ARG A 63 -1.63 2.25 15.40
CA ARG A 63 -1.06 1.06 16.06
C ARG A 63 0.32 1.35 16.66
N LEU A 64 1.17 2.10 15.96
CA LEU A 64 2.51 2.48 16.43
C LEU A 64 2.46 3.39 17.67
N VAL A 65 1.53 4.34 17.72
CA VAL A 65 1.30 5.20 18.89
C VAL A 65 1.08 4.38 20.15
N ARG A 66 0.23 3.33 20.05
CA ARG A 66 -0.07 2.43 21.17
C ARG A 66 1.16 1.62 21.58
N LEU A 67 1.82 0.96 20.62
CA LEU A 67 2.96 0.07 20.87
C LEU A 67 4.19 0.77 21.45
N LEU A 68 4.46 1.98 20.96
CA LEU A 68 5.61 2.78 21.36
C LEU A 68 5.25 3.81 22.45
N LYS A 69 4.01 3.81 22.94
CA LYS A 69 3.49 4.73 23.97
C LYS A 69 3.80 6.19 23.65
N LYS A 70 3.56 6.59 22.39
CA LYS A 70 3.77 7.97 21.94
C LYS A 70 2.62 8.86 22.39
N ASN A 71 2.93 10.09 22.80
CA ASN A 71 1.94 11.09 23.21
C ASN A 71 1.85 12.26 22.22
N SER A 72 2.12 12.00 20.94
CA SER A 72 2.18 13.03 19.89
C SER A 72 0.91 13.06 19.05
N SER A 73 0.46 14.27 18.70
CA SER A 73 -0.54 14.47 17.64
C SER A 73 -0.01 13.95 16.30
N LEU A 74 -0.85 13.23 15.56
CA LEU A 74 -0.50 12.80 14.20
C LEU A 74 -0.46 14.01 13.26
N PRO A 75 0.55 14.10 12.36
CA PRO A 75 0.64 15.18 11.40
C PRO A 75 -0.48 15.10 10.35
N SER A 76 -0.80 16.24 9.72
CA SER A 76 -1.89 16.33 8.76
C SER A 76 -1.47 16.01 7.33
N THR A 77 -0.19 16.14 6.98
CA THR A 77 0.26 15.92 5.60
C THR A 77 0.73 14.48 5.38
N LEU A 78 0.43 13.93 4.20
CA LEU A 78 0.85 12.58 3.81
C LEU A 78 2.37 12.37 3.93
N ASN A 79 3.17 13.38 3.53
CA ASN A 79 4.63 13.27 3.56
C ASN A 79 5.17 13.19 4.99
N GLU A 80 4.63 14.00 5.91
CA GLU A 80 5.01 13.94 7.32
C GLU A 80 4.57 12.63 7.97
N LYS A 81 3.35 12.15 7.66
CA LYS A 81 2.88 10.84 8.10
C LYS A 81 3.83 9.72 7.67
N LYS A 82 4.29 9.74 6.41
CA LYS A 82 5.25 8.74 5.87
C LYS A 82 6.58 8.78 6.62
N ASN A 83 7.13 9.98 6.84
CA ASN A 83 8.39 10.14 7.57
C ASN A 83 8.27 9.69 9.02
N LEU A 84 7.15 10.01 9.68
CA LEU A 84 6.89 9.61 11.06
C LEU A 84 6.76 8.09 11.19
N ALA A 85 5.96 7.46 10.31
CA ALA A 85 5.81 6.01 10.28
C ALA A 85 7.15 5.32 10.02
N HIS A 86 7.99 5.86 9.14
CA HIS A 86 9.34 5.34 8.92
C HIS A 86 10.19 5.39 10.20
N GLY A 87 10.25 6.55 10.87
CA GLY A 87 11.01 6.72 12.10
C GLY A 87 10.54 5.79 13.22
N TRP A 88 9.24 5.64 13.41
CA TRP A 88 8.67 4.76 14.43
C TRP A 88 8.83 3.27 14.10
N ASN A 89 8.79 2.88 12.82
CA ASN A 89 9.13 1.52 12.43
C ASN A 89 10.60 1.18 12.71
N VAL A 90 11.52 2.14 12.51
CA VAL A 90 12.93 1.99 12.89
C VAL A 90 13.08 1.81 14.41
N GLU A 91 12.38 2.62 15.20
CA GLU A 91 12.38 2.48 16.66
C GLU A 91 11.79 1.12 17.12
N LEU A 92 10.66 0.70 16.53
CA LEU A 92 10.04 -0.59 16.84
C LEU A 92 10.97 -1.75 16.49
N ARG A 93 11.65 -1.71 15.33
CA ARG A 93 12.66 -2.70 14.95
C ARG A 93 13.76 -2.80 16.01
N ASP A 94 14.26 -1.67 16.49
CA ASP A 94 15.35 -1.64 17.46
C ASP A 94 14.87 -2.15 18.83
N LYS A 95 13.63 -1.83 19.22
CA LYS A 95 12.97 -2.41 20.39
C LYS A 95 12.84 -3.92 20.29
N ILE A 96 12.32 -4.45 19.18
CA ILE A 96 12.19 -5.89 18.92
C ILE A 96 13.54 -6.60 19.09
N ARG A 97 14.60 -6.04 18.49
CA ARG A 97 15.96 -6.62 18.57
C ARG A 97 16.53 -6.56 19.99
N LYS A 98 16.36 -5.44 20.69
CA LYS A 98 16.92 -5.20 22.03
C LYS A 98 16.22 -6.05 23.09
N GLU A 99 14.89 -6.09 23.06
CA GLU A 99 14.06 -6.81 24.02
C GLU A 99 13.86 -8.29 23.63
N LYS A 100 14.34 -8.70 22.45
CA LYS A 100 14.17 -10.04 21.87
C LYS A 100 12.69 -10.44 21.78
N LEU A 101 11.85 -9.49 21.37
CA LEU A 101 10.43 -9.73 21.21
C LEU A 101 10.20 -10.82 20.16
N SER A 102 9.25 -11.70 20.43
CA SER A 102 8.95 -12.87 19.60
C SER A 102 7.47 -12.87 19.19
N ILE A 103 7.03 -13.97 18.57
CA ILE A 103 5.62 -14.17 18.23
C ILE A 103 4.71 -14.23 19.47
N GLU A 104 5.29 -14.49 20.65
CA GLU A 104 4.57 -14.49 21.94
C GLU A 104 4.17 -13.07 22.36
N ASP A 105 4.84 -12.04 21.84
CA ASP A 105 4.46 -10.64 22.02
C ASP A 105 3.31 -10.27 21.08
N VAL A 106 2.12 -10.76 21.42
CA VAL A 106 0.91 -10.73 20.58
C VAL A 106 0.62 -9.35 19.99
N GLU A 107 0.80 -8.26 20.76
CA GLU A 107 0.54 -6.91 20.26
C GLU A 107 1.51 -6.50 19.15
N THR A 108 2.80 -6.76 19.36
CA THR A 108 3.87 -6.48 18.38
C THR A 108 3.71 -7.35 17.15
N TRP A 109 3.45 -8.65 17.35
CA TRP A 109 3.21 -9.60 16.27
C TRP A 109 2.00 -9.22 15.41
N ASN A 110 0.87 -8.89 16.05
CA ASN A 110 -0.33 -8.47 15.34
C ASN A 110 -0.10 -7.21 14.52
N HIS A 111 0.63 -6.22 15.05
CA HIS A 111 0.98 -5.03 14.30
C HIS A 111 1.82 -5.36 13.06
N VAL A 112 2.90 -6.15 13.20
CA VAL A 112 3.77 -6.50 12.08
C VAL A 112 2.99 -7.29 11.02
N LYS A 113 2.20 -8.28 11.45
CA LYS A 113 1.36 -9.09 10.56
C LYS A 113 0.36 -8.22 9.79
N GLU A 114 -0.34 -7.34 10.49
CA GLU A 114 -1.35 -6.47 9.90
C GLU A 114 -0.75 -5.48 8.89
N THR A 115 0.34 -4.82 9.27
CA THR A 115 1.04 -3.88 8.38
C THR A 115 1.57 -4.57 7.12
N VAL A 116 2.03 -5.82 7.22
CA VAL A 116 2.44 -6.61 6.04
C VAL A 116 1.23 -6.99 5.19
N ARG A 117 0.13 -7.45 5.80
CA ARG A 117 -1.11 -7.78 5.10
C ARG A 117 -1.61 -6.60 4.27
N GLU A 118 -1.78 -5.45 4.90
CA GLU A 118 -2.26 -4.21 4.27
C GLU A 118 -1.36 -3.80 3.07
N LYS A 119 -0.03 -3.92 3.21
CA LYS A 119 0.91 -3.63 2.11
C LYS A 119 0.79 -4.62 0.95
N VAL A 120 0.61 -5.91 1.26
CA VAL A 120 0.45 -6.95 0.25
C VAL A 120 -0.87 -6.78 -0.50
N GLU A 121 -1.97 -6.46 0.19
CA GLU A 121 -3.29 -6.26 -0.42
C GLU A 121 -3.30 -5.16 -1.51
N VAL A 122 -2.54 -4.07 -1.30
CA VAL A 122 -2.37 -3.01 -2.31
C VAL A 122 -1.72 -3.58 -3.58
N THR A 123 -0.66 -4.36 -3.44
CA THR A 123 0.09 -4.94 -4.57
C THR A 123 -0.64 -6.12 -5.22
N ASN A 124 -1.38 -6.90 -4.44
CA ASN A 124 -2.07 -8.09 -4.90
C ASN A 124 -3.45 -8.21 -4.22
N PRO A 125 -4.53 -7.82 -4.93
CA PRO A 125 -5.86 -7.77 -4.35
C PRO A 125 -6.42 -9.15 -4.00
N ARG A 126 -5.85 -10.25 -4.52
CA ARG A 126 -6.29 -11.62 -4.17
C ARG A 126 -6.07 -11.97 -2.69
N PHE A 127 -5.25 -11.21 -1.98
CA PHE A 127 -5.02 -11.43 -0.55
C PHE A 127 -6.12 -10.89 0.37
N THR A 128 -7.15 -10.22 -0.18
CA THR A 128 -8.34 -9.79 0.61
C THR A 128 -9.37 -10.91 0.83
N THR A 129 -9.24 -12.07 0.18
CA THR A 129 -10.32 -13.09 0.07
C THR A 129 -10.21 -14.29 1.02
N GLU A 130 -9.22 -14.33 1.91
CA GLU A 130 -9.11 -15.37 2.95
C GLU A 130 -9.40 -14.74 4.32
N SER A 131 -10.67 -14.81 4.74
CA SER A 131 -11.16 -14.52 6.09
C SER A 131 -11.76 -15.78 6.70
#